data_AF-A0A2N6A1V5-F1
#
_entry.id   AF-A0A2N6A1V5-F1
#
_cell.length_a   1.000
_cell.length_b   1.000
_cell.length_c   1.000
_cell.angle_alpha   90.00
_cell.angle_beta   90.00
_cell.angle_gamma   90.00
#
_symmetry.space_group_name_H-M   'P 1'
#
loop_
_entity.id
_entity.type
_entity.pdbx_description
1 polymer ?
#
loop_
_entity_poly.entity_id
_entity_poly.type
_entity_poly.pdbx_seq_one_letter_code
_entity_poly.pdbx_strand_id
1 'polypeptide(L)'
;MAMTSDLARAPEGASVERRRLAQMLSGYCVSLGKLRPDEFDDILKKILLDLYIRNLRGFKPLRQSVSSGGDEPVNTDDDTKFVAEGFEGVSFTMDTQTQVLHRGVIAQDMVWREDETGQEFSGYSHDKPKEWGRITLVRGSQTFLILMRLPKGEYGYDNLVLVTSHYEKIPRRKAYRVTRLVARRLLVKDFREVLGESAPRVANEMIMGIGDIISRSITALQGDVSVLEQAKVRWRELSGILTE
;
A
#
# COMPACT_ATOMS: atom_id res chain seq x y z
N MET A 1 -37.51 5.85 -9.73
CA MET A 1 -37.05 6.92 -8.84
C MET A 1 -35.65 7.31 -9.24
N ALA A 2 -35.45 8.59 -9.55
CA ALA A 2 -34.25 9.12 -10.15
C ALA A 2 -33.09 9.25 -9.16
N MET A 3 -31.90 9.12 -9.74
CA MET A 3 -30.54 9.33 -9.22
C MET A 3 -30.35 10.54 -8.29
N THR A 4 -29.45 10.37 -7.31
CA THR A 4 -28.24 11.22 -7.19
C THR A 4 -27.12 10.41 -6.55
N SER A 5 -26.15 10.00 -7.37
CA SER A 5 -24.87 9.46 -6.93
C SER A 5 -23.96 10.64 -6.61
N ASP A 6 -23.66 10.86 -5.33
CA ASP A 6 -22.74 11.91 -4.86
C ASP A 6 -21.27 11.71 -5.28
N LEU A 7 -20.97 10.67 -6.06
CA LEU A 7 -19.63 10.41 -6.62
C LEU A 7 -19.35 11.12 -7.95
N ALA A 8 -20.28 11.94 -8.46
CA ALA A 8 -20.10 12.70 -9.71
C ALA A 8 -19.51 14.12 -9.52
N ARG A 9 -19.22 14.56 -8.29
CA ARG A 9 -18.51 15.82 -8.06
C ARG A 9 -17.01 15.62 -8.23
N ALA A 10 -16.53 15.82 -9.45
CA ALA A 10 -15.12 16.15 -9.65
C ALA A 10 -14.77 17.36 -8.76
N PRO A 11 -13.69 17.34 -7.97
CA PRO A 11 -13.32 18.48 -7.15
C PRO A 11 -13.12 19.71 -8.05
N GLU A 12 -13.71 20.84 -7.65
CA GLU A 12 -13.51 22.12 -8.31
C GLU A 12 -11.99 22.39 -8.39
N GLY A 13 -11.43 22.38 -9.60
CA GLY A 13 -9.99 22.47 -9.86
C GLY A 13 -9.36 21.28 -10.62
N ALA A 14 -10.08 20.18 -10.87
CA ALA A 14 -9.55 19.09 -11.70
C ALA A 14 -9.34 19.52 -13.17
N SER A 15 -8.15 19.28 -13.72
CA SER A 15 -7.79 19.60 -15.12
C SER A 15 -8.77 18.96 -16.11
N VAL A 16 -8.88 19.57 -17.30
CA VAL A 16 -9.72 19.06 -18.38
C VAL A 16 -9.39 17.60 -18.70
N GLU A 17 -8.12 17.18 -18.62
CA GLU A 17 -7.75 15.77 -18.82
C GLU A 17 -8.26 14.84 -17.72
N ARG A 18 -8.28 15.27 -16.45
CA ARG A 18 -8.85 14.46 -15.35
C ARG A 18 -10.35 14.26 -15.50
N ARG A 19 -11.08 15.28 -15.96
CA ARG A 19 -12.52 15.15 -16.28
C ARG A 19 -12.75 14.26 -17.49
N ARG A 20 -11.89 14.35 -18.50
CA ARG A 20 -11.94 13.51 -19.71
C ARG A 20 -11.63 12.05 -19.38
N LEU A 21 -10.65 11.79 -18.52
CA LEU A 21 -10.31 10.46 -18.03
C LEU A 21 -11.47 9.88 -17.20
N ALA A 22 -12.05 10.66 -16.29
CA ALA A 22 -13.21 10.26 -15.50
C ALA A 22 -14.45 9.99 -16.39
N GLN A 23 -14.68 10.80 -17.43
CA GLN A 23 -15.76 10.58 -18.39
C GLN A 23 -15.53 9.34 -19.27
N MET A 24 -14.30 9.11 -19.73
CA MET A 24 -13.93 7.90 -20.48
C MET A 24 -14.07 6.64 -19.63
N LEU A 25 -13.77 6.73 -18.33
CA LEU A 25 -13.95 5.63 -17.37
C LEU A 25 -15.43 5.44 -16.99
N SER A 26 -16.24 6.50 -16.98
CA SER A 26 -17.67 6.46 -16.60
C SER A 26 -18.60 5.77 -17.60
N GLY A 27 -18.16 5.52 -18.83
CA GLY A 27 -18.97 4.83 -19.85
C GLY A 27 -19.18 3.35 -19.56
N TYR A 28 -18.23 2.70 -18.89
CA TYR A 28 -18.28 1.30 -18.46
C TYR A 28 -17.40 1.13 -17.21
N CYS A 29 -17.82 1.69 -16.07
CA CYS A 29 -17.23 1.30 -14.78
C CYS A 29 -17.67 -0.13 -14.46
N VAL A 30 -16.96 -1.12 -15.02
CA VAL A 30 -17.20 -2.51 -14.69
C VAL A 30 -16.82 -2.71 -13.22
N SER A 31 -17.80 -3.00 -12.38
CA SER A 31 -17.56 -3.34 -10.99
C SER A 31 -16.73 -4.63 -10.96
N LEU A 32 -15.51 -4.58 -10.42
CA LEU A 32 -14.64 -5.74 -10.31
C LEU A 32 -15.32 -6.91 -9.56
N GLY A 33 -16.26 -6.62 -8.66
CA GLY A 33 -17.01 -7.64 -7.92
C GLY A 33 -18.07 -8.37 -8.75
N LYS A 34 -18.41 -7.86 -9.94
CA LYS A 34 -19.36 -8.48 -10.88
C LYS A 34 -18.68 -9.26 -12.01
N LEU A 35 -17.35 -9.25 -12.06
CA LEU A 35 -16.58 -9.98 -13.06
C LEU A 35 -16.54 -11.47 -12.75
N ARG A 36 -16.55 -12.28 -13.80
CA ARG A 36 -16.22 -13.70 -13.67
C ARG A 36 -14.76 -13.87 -13.24
N PRO A 37 -14.39 -14.98 -12.58
CA PRO A 37 -13.02 -15.22 -12.11
C PRO A 37 -11.93 -15.00 -13.17
N ASP A 38 -12.12 -15.56 -14.36
CA ASP A 38 -11.24 -15.40 -15.53
C ASP A 38 -11.09 -13.95 -15.96
N GLU A 39 -12.21 -13.22 -16.08
CA GLU A 39 -12.20 -11.81 -16.49
C GLU A 39 -11.50 -10.91 -15.47
N PHE A 40 -11.69 -11.18 -14.18
CA PHE A 40 -11.02 -10.47 -13.11
C PHE A 40 -9.50 -10.68 -13.17
N ASP A 41 -9.08 -11.93 -13.28
CA ASP A 41 -7.66 -12.30 -13.29
C ASP A 41 -6.96 -11.74 -14.54
N ASP A 42 -7.62 -11.76 -15.70
CA ASP A 42 -7.10 -11.19 -16.95
C ASP A 42 -6.92 -9.67 -16.87
N ILE A 43 -7.89 -8.95 -16.30
CA ILE A 43 -7.78 -7.51 -16.08
C ILE A 43 -6.62 -7.20 -15.13
N LEU A 44 -6.54 -7.92 -14.00
CA LEU A 44 -5.51 -7.71 -12.99
C LEU A 44 -4.12 -7.99 -13.58
N LYS A 45 -4.01 -9.10 -14.32
CA LYS A 45 -2.78 -9.49 -15.03
C LYS A 45 -2.35 -8.41 -16.02
N LYS A 46 -3.28 -7.89 -16.84
CA LYS A 46 -2.97 -6.85 -17.83
C LYS A 46 -2.42 -5.58 -17.18
N ILE A 47 -3.11 -5.08 -16.15
CA ILE A 47 -2.69 -3.87 -15.42
C ILE A 47 -1.29 -4.05 -14.82
N LEU A 48 -1.02 -5.22 -14.21
CA LEU A 48 0.24 -5.48 -13.52
C LEU A 48 1.39 -5.83 -14.47
N LEU A 49 1.12 -6.39 -15.64
CA LEU A 49 2.12 -6.61 -16.70
C LEU A 49 2.53 -5.30 -17.38
N ASP A 50 1.63 -4.32 -17.47
CA ASP A 50 1.99 -3.01 -18.02
C ASP A 50 2.75 -2.13 -17.00
N LEU A 51 2.74 -2.50 -15.72
CA LEU A 51 3.39 -1.75 -14.65
C LEU A 51 4.89 -2.06 -14.55
N TYR A 52 5.73 -1.26 -15.22
CA TYR A 52 7.18 -1.36 -15.09
C TYR A 52 7.67 -0.74 -13.76
N ILE A 53 7.98 -1.59 -12.77
CA ILE A 53 8.27 -1.16 -11.39
C ILE A 53 9.53 -0.29 -11.31
N ARG A 54 10.53 -0.53 -12.17
CA ARG A 54 11.80 0.21 -12.08
C ARG A 54 11.64 1.72 -12.32
N ASN A 55 10.58 2.14 -13.01
CA ASN A 55 10.31 3.56 -13.29
C ASN A 55 9.57 4.25 -12.14
N LEU A 56 9.02 3.47 -11.20
CA LEU A 56 8.30 4.00 -10.05
C LEU A 56 9.29 4.48 -8.98
N ARG A 57 8.99 5.64 -8.40
CA ARG A 57 9.74 6.26 -7.31
C ARG A 57 9.03 6.02 -5.98
N GLY A 58 9.74 6.29 -4.88
CA GLY A 58 9.15 6.27 -3.53
C GLY A 58 9.28 4.94 -2.78
N PHE A 59 9.91 3.93 -3.38
CA PHE A 59 10.25 2.69 -2.70
C PHE A 59 11.09 2.95 -1.44
N LYS A 60 10.74 2.25 -0.36
CA LYS A 60 11.42 2.31 0.94
C LYS A 60 11.65 0.90 1.50
N PRO A 61 12.64 0.71 2.38
CA PRO A 61 12.80 -0.54 3.11
C PRO A 61 11.49 -0.99 3.76
N LEU A 62 11.17 -2.28 3.71
CA LEU A 62 9.96 -2.86 4.31
C LEU A 62 9.78 -2.44 5.78
N ARG A 63 10.86 -2.40 6.57
CA ARG A 63 10.85 -1.91 7.95
C ARG A 63 10.19 -0.53 8.10
N GLN A 64 10.41 0.39 7.16
CA GLN A 64 9.80 1.73 7.19
C GLN A 64 8.31 1.66 6.84
N SER A 65 7.95 0.82 5.87
CA SER A 65 6.54 0.61 5.49
C SER A 65 5.72 0.09 6.67
N VAL A 66 6.29 -0.80 7.50
CA VAL A 66 5.63 -1.36 8.69
C VAL A 66 5.46 -0.31 9.78
N SER A 67 6.50 0.48 10.05
CA SER A 67 6.50 1.46 11.15
C SER A 67 5.57 2.66 10.94
N SER A 68 5.22 3.01 9.70
CA SER A 68 4.41 4.20 9.37
C SER A 68 2.88 3.96 9.37
N GLY A 69 2.39 2.97 10.13
CA GLY A 69 1.03 2.41 9.99
C GLY A 69 -0.11 3.01 10.82
N GLY A 70 0.14 3.91 11.79
CA GLY A 70 -0.93 4.43 12.66
C GLY A 70 -0.53 5.62 13.52
N ASP A 71 -1.47 6.07 14.36
CA ASP A 71 -1.30 7.22 15.27
C ASP A 71 -0.22 7.01 16.35
N GLU A 72 0.07 5.75 16.68
CA GLU A 72 1.16 5.40 17.57
C GLU A 72 2.29 4.71 16.78
N PRO A 73 3.56 5.05 17.06
CA PRO A 73 4.69 4.45 16.36
C PRO A 73 4.76 2.93 16.63
N VAL A 74 4.98 2.19 15.55
CA VAL A 74 5.20 0.75 15.56
C VAL A 74 6.69 0.48 15.37
N ASN A 75 7.34 0.00 16.44
CA ASN A 75 8.77 -0.28 16.43
C ASN A 75 9.06 -1.67 15.88
N THR A 76 10.05 -1.75 15.00
CA THR A 76 10.59 -3.02 14.50
C THR A 76 12.02 -3.13 15.03
N ASP A 77 12.27 -4.08 15.92
CA ASP A 77 13.56 -4.33 16.58
C ASP A 77 14.25 -5.57 16.01
N ASP A 78 15.50 -5.83 16.43
CA ASP A 78 16.27 -7.01 16.00
C ASP A 78 15.63 -8.33 16.47
N ASP A 79 14.77 -8.28 17.48
CA ASP A 79 14.00 -9.43 18.00
C ASP A 79 12.76 -9.77 17.15
N THR A 80 12.42 -8.93 16.17
CA THR A 80 11.26 -9.15 15.30
C THR A 80 11.46 -10.41 14.47
N LYS A 81 10.59 -11.40 14.67
CA LYS A 81 10.62 -12.63 13.87
C LYS A 81 10.12 -12.37 12.47
N PHE A 82 11.01 -12.46 11.48
CA PHE A 82 10.67 -12.28 10.08
C PHE A 82 10.57 -13.61 9.35
N VAL A 83 9.44 -13.83 8.66
CA VAL A 83 9.17 -15.03 7.86
C VAL A 83 8.79 -14.59 6.45
N ALA A 84 9.44 -15.18 5.45
CA ALA A 84 9.17 -14.93 4.03
C ALA A 84 8.76 -16.25 3.34
N GLU A 85 7.57 -16.28 2.76
CA GLU A 85 6.94 -17.45 2.16
C GLU A 85 6.74 -17.26 0.64
N GLY A 86 7.07 -18.28 -0.15
CA GLY A 86 6.89 -18.25 -1.61
C GLY A 86 7.97 -17.47 -2.39
N PHE A 87 9.14 -17.26 -1.79
CA PHE A 87 10.28 -16.53 -2.38
C PHE A 87 11.45 -17.44 -2.80
N GLU A 88 11.17 -18.62 -3.36
CA GLU A 88 12.21 -19.53 -3.83
C GLU A 88 13.17 -18.83 -4.80
N GLY A 89 14.48 -18.89 -4.52
CA GLY A 89 15.52 -18.28 -5.35
C GLY A 89 15.63 -16.75 -5.26
N VAL A 90 14.90 -16.09 -4.34
CA VAL A 90 14.95 -14.63 -4.12
C VAL A 90 15.13 -14.33 -2.64
N SER A 91 16.09 -13.45 -2.32
CA SER A 91 16.18 -12.88 -0.97
C SER A 91 15.11 -11.80 -0.76
N PHE A 92 14.15 -12.08 0.10
CA PHE A 92 13.17 -11.10 0.60
C PHE A 92 13.47 -10.87 2.08
N THR A 93 13.75 -9.64 2.49
CA THR A 93 14.18 -9.26 3.85
C THR A 93 13.52 -7.95 4.27
N MET A 94 13.75 -7.54 5.53
CA MET A 94 13.27 -6.25 6.06
C MET A 94 13.84 -5.02 5.35
N ASP A 95 14.92 -5.19 4.58
CA ASP A 95 15.56 -4.14 3.76
C ASP A 95 15.13 -4.16 2.30
N THR A 96 14.33 -5.15 1.90
CA THR A 96 13.74 -5.19 0.57
C THR A 96 12.99 -3.88 0.34
N GLN A 97 13.24 -3.31 -0.84
CA GLN A 97 12.61 -2.07 -1.26
C GLN A 97 11.16 -2.36 -1.63
N THR A 98 10.23 -1.70 -0.94
CA THR A 98 8.80 -1.92 -1.05
C THR A 98 8.05 -0.61 -1.24
N GLN A 99 6.89 -0.71 -1.87
CA GLN A 99 5.95 0.39 -2.04
C GLN A 99 4.57 -0.11 -1.63
N VAL A 100 3.95 0.57 -0.67
CA VAL A 100 2.62 0.16 -0.19
C VAL A 100 1.58 0.56 -1.22
N LEU A 101 0.77 -0.43 -1.63
CA LEU A 101 -0.34 -0.27 -2.56
C LEU A 101 -1.64 0.00 -1.84
N HIS A 102 -1.88 -0.75 -0.77
CA HIS A 102 -3.09 -0.65 0.01
C HIS A 102 -2.77 -0.76 1.49
N ARG A 103 -3.03 0.34 2.22
CA ARG A 103 -3.15 0.37 3.69
C ARG A 103 -4.64 0.40 4.03
N GLY A 104 -5.29 -0.71 3.82
CA GLY A 104 -6.62 -0.97 4.31
C GLY A 104 -6.57 -2.41 4.73
N VAL A 105 -7.05 -2.65 5.92
CA VAL A 105 -6.49 -3.75 6.65
C VAL A 105 -7.25 -5.00 6.26
N ILE A 106 -6.70 -5.65 5.23
CA ILE A 106 -7.28 -6.79 4.50
C ILE A 106 -7.84 -7.81 5.50
N ALA A 107 -7.14 -7.98 6.61
CA ALA A 107 -7.63 -8.60 7.84
C ALA A 107 -7.01 -7.90 9.06
N GLN A 108 -7.85 -7.51 10.04
CA GLN A 108 -7.46 -7.03 11.37
C GLN A 108 -7.98 -7.95 12.43
N ASP A 109 -7.07 -8.43 13.26
CA ASP A 109 -7.41 -8.99 14.55
C ASP A 109 -6.86 -8.08 15.63
N MET A 110 -7.69 -7.76 16.61
CA MET A 110 -7.30 -6.94 17.75
C MET A 110 -7.72 -7.65 19.03
N VAL A 111 -6.81 -7.65 19.99
CA VAL A 111 -7.05 -8.14 21.34
C VAL A 111 -6.93 -6.97 22.31
N TRP A 112 -8.05 -6.70 22.98
CA TRP A 112 -8.20 -5.64 23.96
C TRP A 112 -8.16 -6.24 25.36
N ARG A 113 -7.60 -5.50 26.31
CA ARG A 113 -7.60 -5.86 27.73
C ARG A 113 -8.21 -4.74 28.56
N GLU A 114 -9.10 -5.09 29.49
CA GLU A 114 -9.58 -4.18 30.52
C GLU A 114 -8.52 -3.99 31.61
N ASP A 115 -8.18 -2.74 31.93
CA ASP A 115 -7.07 -2.43 32.83
C ASP A 115 -7.37 -2.84 34.29
N GLU A 116 -8.64 -2.76 34.71
CA GLU A 116 -9.06 -3.01 36.10
C GLU A 116 -9.15 -4.51 36.42
N THR A 117 -9.69 -5.31 35.50
CA THR A 117 -9.94 -6.74 35.73
C THR A 117 -8.93 -7.66 35.04
N GLY A 118 -8.19 -7.14 34.05
CA GLY A 118 -7.30 -7.93 33.20
C GLY A 118 -8.02 -8.83 32.19
N GLN A 119 -9.35 -8.73 32.06
CA GLN A 119 -10.11 -9.53 31.09
C GLN A 119 -9.72 -9.15 29.65
N GLU A 120 -9.59 -10.17 28.79
CA GLU A 120 -9.23 -10.00 27.38
C GLU A 120 -10.42 -10.30 26.47
N PHE A 121 -10.54 -9.52 25.40
CA PHE A 121 -11.52 -9.73 24.34
C PHE A 121 -10.87 -9.59 22.97
N SER A 122 -11.19 -10.51 22.06
CA SER A 122 -10.73 -10.49 20.68
C SER A 122 -11.86 -10.07 19.75
N GLY A 123 -11.65 -9.05 18.94
CA GLY A 123 -12.64 -8.60 17.95
C GLY A 123 -12.39 -7.19 17.46
N TYR A 124 -12.85 -6.92 16.24
CA TYR A 124 -12.85 -5.60 15.62
C TYR A 124 -14.02 -4.71 16.13
N SER A 125 -15.07 -5.32 16.66
CA SER A 125 -16.29 -4.62 17.11
C SER A 125 -16.07 -3.85 18.41
N HIS A 126 -16.44 -2.57 18.37
CA HIS A 126 -16.54 -1.67 19.51
C HIS A 126 -17.63 -2.03 20.52
N ASP A 127 -18.37 -3.15 20.37
CA ASP A 127 -19.59 -3.37 21.15
C ASP A 127 -19.33 -3.95 22.54
N LYS A 128 -18.35 -4.86 22.69
CA LYS A 128 -17.93 -5.33 24.03
C LYS A 128 -17.05 -4.32 24.80
N PRO A 129 -16.14 -3.56 24.15
CA PRO A 129 -15.39 -2.50 24.80
C PRO A 129 -16.25 -1.36 25.38
N LYS A 130 -17.53 -1.21 25.02
CA LYS A 130 -18.39 -0.16 25.58
C LYS A 130 -18.80 -0.43 27.04
N GLU A 131 -18.76 -1.68 27.48
CA GLU A 131 -19.18 -2.09 28.84
C GLU A 131 -18.02 -2.11 29.84
N TRP A 132 -16.79 -2.15 29.34
CA TRP A 132 -15.57 -2.20 30.15
C TRP A 132 -15.00 -0.79 30.34
N GLY A 133 -14.37 -0.54 31.48
CA GLY A 133 -13.89 0.79 31.88
C GLY A 133 -12.74 1.33 31.03
N ARG A 134 -11.54 1.47 31.61
CA ARG A 134 -10.34 1.82 30.82
C ARG A 134 -9.82 0.58 30.09
N ILE A 135 -9.66 0.68 28.78
CA ILE A 135 -9.29 -0.44 27.91
C ILE A 135 -8.05 -0.09 27.10
N THR A 136 -7.13 -1.05 27.01
CA THR A 136 -5.90 -0.90 26.25
C THR A 136 -5.80 -1.99 25.17
N LEU A 137 -5.45 -1.62 23.95
CA LEU A 137 -5.07 -2.58 22.91
C LEU A 137 -3.78 -3.26 23.36
N VAL A 138 -3.78 -4.58 23.56
CA VAL A 138 -2.59 -5.30 24.04
C VAL A 138 -1.87 -6.04 22.93
N ARG A 139 -2.61 -6.54 21.93
CA ARG A 139 -2.06 -7.23 20.76
C ARG A 139 -2.92 -6.97 19.53
N GLY A 140 -2.31 -7.02 18.36
CA GLY A 140 -3.04 -6.97 17.11
C GLY A 140 -2.26 -7.55 15.94
N SER A 141 -2.97 -7.77 14.85
CA SER A 141 -2.42 -8.11 13.56
C SER A 141 -2.98 -7.15 12.50
N GLN A 142 -2.16 -6.84 11.49
CA GLN A 142 -2.57 -6.03 10.36
C GLN A 142 -1.95 -6.60 9.08
N THR A 143 -2.80 -6.88 8.10
CA THR A 143 -2.37 -7.30 6.76
C THR A 143 -2.50 -6.16 5.76
N PHE A 144 -1.46 -5.91 4.96
CA PHE A 144 -1.44 -4.91 3.91
C PHE A 144 -0.76 -5.44 2.64
N LEU A 145 -1.08 -4.82 1.50
CA LEU A 145 -0.56 -5.20 0.18
C LEU A 145 0.54 -4.24 -0.26
N ILE A 146 1.66 -4.80 -0.71
CA ILE A 146 2.81 -4.05 -1.21
C ILE A 146 3.25 -4.54 -2.59
N LEU A 147 3.92 -3.65 -3.32
CA LEU A 147 4.85 -4.00 -4.39
C LEU A 147 6.24 -4.15 -3.80
N MET A 148 6.96 -5.20 -4.18
CA MET A 148 8.40 -5.31 -3.96
C MET A 148 9.17 -4.94 -5.22
N ARG A 149 10.41 -4.48 -5.05
CA ARG A 149 11.34 -4.31 -6.16
C ARG A 149 12.27 -5.51 -6.19
N LEU A 150 11.99 -6.49 -7.05
CA LEU A 150 12.91 -7.59 -7.31
C LEU A 150 14.16 -7.11 -8.09
N PRO A 151 15.34 -7.70 -7.83
CA PRO A 151 16.52 -7.44 -8.66
C PRO A 151 16.31 -7.80 -10.15
N LYS A 152 15.56 -8.88 -10.41
CA LYS A 152 15.29 -9.41 -11.76
C LYS A 152 13.84 -9.25 -12.22
N GLY A 153 12.92 -8.84 -11.33
CA GLY A 153 11.50 -8.67 -11.67
C GLY A 153 11.25 -7.24 -12.14
N GLU A 154 10.79 -7.11 -13.38
CA GLU A 154 10.60 -5.81 -14.01
C GLU A 154 9.16 -5.29 -13.88
N TYR A 155 8.19 -6.20 -13.72
CA TYR A 155 6.77 -5.91 -13.83
C TYR A 155 5.99 -6.19 -12.54
N GLY A 156 4.93 -5.41 -12.31
CA GLY A 156 3.99 -5.52 -11.18
C GLY A 156 3.51 -6.95 -10.91
N TYR A 157 3.30 -7.73 -11.98
CA TYR A 157 2.69 -9.06 -11.94
C TYR A 157 3.38 -10.04 -10.99
N ASP A 158 4.72 -10.03 -10.96
CA ASP A 158 5.52 -10.98 -10.18
C ASP A 158 5.90 -10.48 -8.79
N ASN A 159 5.49 -9.26 -8.45
CA ASN A 159 6.07 -8.44 -7.39
C ASN A 159 5.06 -8.04 -6.31
N LEU A 160 3.87 -8.63 -6.31
CA LEU A 160 2.90 -8.45 -5.23
C LEU A 160 3.27 -9.30 -4.01
N VAL A 161 3.17 -8.69 -2.84
CA VAL A 161 3.43 -9.35 -1.56
C VAL A 161 2.37 -8.90 -0.56
N LEU A 162 1.79 -9.87 0.15
CA LEU A 162 0.99 -9.61 1.34
C LEU A 162 1.91 -9.62 2.56
N VAL A 163 1.78 -8.60 3.39
CA VAL A 163 2.55 -8.50 4.62
C VAL A 163 1.59 -8.44 5.79
N THR A 164 1.71 -9.41 6.69
CA THR A 164 1.00 -9.46 7.96
C THR A 164 1.98 -9.10 9.08
N SER A 165 1.71 -7.98 9.75
CA SER A 165 2.44 -7.53 10.93
C SER A 165 1.67 -7.90 12.18
N HIS A 166 2.29 -8.63 13.10
CA HIS A 166 1.78 -8.90 14.44
C HIS A 166 2.51 -8.01 15.43
N TYR A 167 1.76 -7.31 16.27
CA TYR A 167 2.31 -6.34 17.19
C TYR A 167 1.69 -6.46 18.58
N GLU A 168 2.47 -6.02 19.58
CA GLU A 168 2.07 -5.98 20.98
C GLU A 168 2.29 -4.58 21.55
N LYS A 169 1.46 -4.18 22.52
CA LYS A 169 1.62 -2.92 23.24
C LYS A 169 2.87 -2.96 24.10
N ILE A 170 3.69 -1.92 24.02
CA ILE A 170 4.80 -1.77 24.94
C ILE A 170 4.24 -1.24 26.27
N PRO A 171 4.43 -1.96 27.40
CA PRO A 171 3.89 -1.54 28.68
C PRO A 171 4.30 -0.11 29.04
N ARG A 172 3.33 0.71 29.48
CA ARG A 172 3.52 2.10 29.92
C ARG A 172 4.07 3.06 28.85
N ARG A 173 4.10 2.69 27.56
CA ARG A 173 4.50 3.56 26.45
C ARG A 173 3.38 3.70 25.41
N LYS A 174 3.27 4.88 24.79
CA LYS A 174 2.40 5.11 23.62
C LYS A 174 3.04 4.57 22.34
N ALA A 175 3.36 3.27 22.34
CA ALA A 175 4.04 2.61 21.23
C ALA A 175 3.70 1.12 21.20
N TYR A 176 3.80 0.54 20.01
CA TYR A 176 3.71 -0.90 19.79
C TYR A 176 5.06 -1.45 19.32
N ARG A 177 5.28 -2.74 19.55
CA ARG A 177 6.42 -3.48 19.01
C ARG A 177 5.91 -4.57 18.08
N VAL A 178 6.49 -4.69 16.89
CA VAL A 178 6.26 -5.82 16.00
C VAL A 178 6.94 -7.05 16.60
N THR A 179 6.18 -8.11 16.86
CA THR A 179 6.74 -9.38 17.37
C THR A 179 7.00 -10.36 16.25
N ARG A 180 6.20 -10.29 15.19
CA ARG A 180 6.32 -11.17 14.03
C ARG A 180 5.86 -10.45 12.78
N LEU A 181 6.60 -10.65 11.69
CA LEU A 181 6.21 -10.21 10.37
C LEU A 181 6.24 -11.39 9.41
N VAL A 182 5.12 -11.61 8.72
CA VAL A 182 4.97 -12.66 7.71
C VAL A 182 4.75 -11.99 6.37
N ALA A 183 5.66 -12.22 5.43
CA ALA A 183 5.53 -11.79 4.06
C ALA A 183 5.25 -13.00 3.17
N ARG A 184 4.15 -12.96 2.43
CA ARG A 184 3.76 -14.00 1.50
C ARG A 184 3.69 -13.42 0.09
N ARG A 185 4.46 -14.00 -0.83
CA ARG A 185 4.33 -13.65 -2.25
C ARG A 185 2.92 -13.95 -2.73
N LEU A 186 2.29 -12.99 -3.39
CA LEU A 186 0.93 -13.12 -3.92
C LEU A 186 0.99 -13.15 -5.43
N LEU A 187 0.73 -14.31 -6.03
CA LEU A 187 0.58 -14.40 -7.49
C LEU A 187 -0.83 -13.95 -7.88
N VAL A 188 -0.96 -13.33 -9.04
CA VAL A 188 -2.27 -12.84 -9.55
C VAL A 188 -3.31 -13.95 -9.61
N LYS A 189 -2.91 -15.16 -10.02
CA LYS A 189 -3.78 -16.34 -10.07
C LYS A 189 -4.32 -16.78 -8.70
N ASP A 190 -3.60 -16.47 -7.62
CA ASP A 190 -3.98 -16.85 -6.25
C ASP A 190 -4.69 -15.68 -5.53
N PHE A 191 -4.82 -14.52 -6.19
CA PHE A 191 -5.29 -13.27 -5.58
C PHE A 191 -6.69 -13.40 -4.99
N ARG A 192 -7.62 -14.01 -5.73
CA ARG A 192 -9.00 -14.22 -5.27
C ARG A 192 -9.10 -15.26 -4.18
N GLU A 193 -8.33 -16.35 -4.29
CA GLU A 193 -8.32 -17.42 -3.28
C GLU A 193 -7.81 -16.89 -1.93
N VAL A 194 -6.72 -16.13 -1.96
CA VAL A 194 -6.08 -15.62 -0.73
C VAL A 194 -6.89 -14.49 -0.08
N LEU A 195 -7.51 -13.61 -0.87
CA LEU A 195 -8.24 -12.44 -0.36
C LEU A 195 -9.75 -12.68 -0.17
N GLY A 196 -10.28 -13.79 -0.68
CA GLY A 196 -11.68 -14.19 -0.57
C GLY A 196 -12.63 -13.10 -1.07
N GLU A 197 -13.69 -12.85 -0.29
CA GLU A 197 -14.73 -11.87 -0.62
C GLU A 197 -14.20 -10.42 -0.71
N SER A 198 -13.05 -10.14 -0.07
CA SER A 198 -12.45 -8.80 -0.12
C SER A 198 -11.67 -8.54 -1.41
N ALA A 199 -11.40 -9.56 -2.23
CA ALA A 199 -10.55 -9.43 -3.42
C ALA A 199 -10.95 -8.28 -4.36
N PRO A 200 -12.24 -8.06 -4.71
CA PRO A 200 -12.61 -6.96 -5.60
C PRO A 200 -12.32 -5.58 -5.03
N ARG A 201 -12.55 -5.40 -3.72
CA ARG A 201 -12.25 -4.14 -3.02
C ARG A 201 -10.75 -3.91 -2.98
N VAL A 202 -9.97 -4.91 -2.58
CA VAL A 202 -8.51 -4.81 -2.51
C VAL A 202 -7.90 -4.54 -3.88
N ALA A 203 -8.41 -5.17 -4.95
CA ALA A 203 -7.95 -4.90 -6.31
C ALA A 203 -8.24 -3.45 -6.75
N ASN A 204 -9.44 -2.92 -6.45
CA ASN A 204 -9.76 -1.53 -6.77
C ASN A 204 -8.83 -0.56 -6.05
N GLU A 205 -8.63 -0.77 -4.76
CA GLU A 205 -7.72 0.04 -3.93
C GLU A 205 -6.27 -0.06 -4.41
N MET A 206 -5.83 -1.25 -4.81
CA MET A 206 -4.52 -1.45 -5.41
C MET A 206 -4.37 -0.64 -6.71
N ILE A 207 -5.37 -0.67 -7.60
CA ILE A 207 -5.33 0.06 -8.86
C ILE A 207 -5.25 1.57 -8.61
N MET A 208 -6.04 2.08 -7.65
CA MET A 208 -5.96 3.48 -7.22
C MET A 208 -4.57 3.82 -6.64
N GLY A 209 -4.04 2.97 -5.76
CA GLY A 209 -2.71 3.14 -5.17
C GLY A 209 -1.60 3.15 -6.22
N ILE A 210 -1.66 2.28 -7.24
CA ILE A 210 -0.75 2.29 -8.39
C ILE A 210 -0.85 3.64 -9.13
N GLY A 211 -2.07 4.11 -9.40
CA GLY A 211 -2.30 5.40 -10.06
C GLY A 211 -1.67 6.58 -9.30
N ASP A 212 -1.78 6.58 -7.97
CA ASP A 212 -1.16 7.60 -7.12
C ASP A 212 0.38 7.54 -7.13
N ILE A 213 0.95 6.32 -7.11
CA ILE A 213 2.40 6.14 -7.19
C ILE A 213 2.94 6.62 -8.53
N ILE A 214 2.27 6.28 -9.64
CA ILE A 214 2.63 6.73 -10.98
C ILE A 214 2.57 8.27 -11.03
N SER A 215 1.47 8.86 -10.57
CA SER A 215 1.29 10.31 -10.57
C SER A 215 2.40 11.03 -9.80
N ARG A 216 2.73 10.57 -8.58
CA ARG A 216 3.83 11.13 -7.78
C ARG A 216 5.19 10.94 -8.45
N SER A 217 5.41 9.80 -9.10
CA SER A 217 6.67 9.53 -9.81
C SER A 217 6.84 10.48 -11.00
N ILE A 218 5.77 10.75 -11.76
CA ILE A 218 5.78 11.71 -12.86
C ILE A 218 6.08 13.12 -12.33
N THR A 219 5.39 13.56 -11.28
CA THR A 219 5.62 14.89 -10.67
C THR A 219 7.05 15.05 -10.19
N ALA A 220 7.62 14.03 -9.54
CA ALA A 220 9.02 14.06 -9.09
C ALA A 220 9.99 14.18 -10.28
N LEU A 221 9.79 13.39 -11.33
CA LEU A 221 10.62 13.45 -12.54
C LEU A 221 10.54 14.80 -13.25
N GLN A 222 9.35 15.42 -13.31
CA GLN A 222 9.19 16.76 -13.87
C GLN A 222 9.95 17.81 -13.06
N GLY A 223 9.95 17.68 -11.72
CA GLY A 223 10.76 18.51 -10.83
C GLY A 223 12.25 18.36 -11.12
N ASP A 224 12.75 17.12 -11.21
CA ASP A 224 14.15 16.83 -11.51
C ASP A 224 14.58 17.40 -12.87
N VAL A 225 13.74 17.26 -13.91
CA VAL A 225 14.00 17.84 -15.24
C VAL A 225 14.11 19.36 -15.16
N SER A 226 13.21 20.02 -14.44
CA SER A 226 13.22 21.47 -14.27
C SER A 226 14.51 21.96 -13.60
N VAL A 227 14.99 21.23 -12.59
CA VAL A 227 16.26 21.52 -11.91
C VAL A 227 17.45 21.33 -12.86
N LEU A 228 17.45 20.27 -13.66
CA LEU A 228 18.51 20.02 -14.65
C LEU A 228 18.54 21.09 -15.76
N GLU A 229 17.38 21.58 -16.19
CA GLU A 229 17.30 22.68 -17.17
C GLU A 229 17.87 23.98 -16.59
N GLN A 230 17.53 24.32 -15.35
CA GLN A 230 18.11 25.48 -14.66
C GLN A 230 19.62 25.33 -14.47
N ALA A 231 20.09 24.14 -14.08
CA ALA A 231 21.51 23.86 -13.98
C ALA A 231 22.20 24.04 -15.34
N LYS A 232 21.62 23.52 -16.43
CA LYS A 232 22.15 23.66 -17.79
C LYS A 232 22.26 25.12 -18.22
N VAL A 233 21.28 25.96 -17.90
CA VAL A 233 21.34 27.41 -18.16
C VAL A 233 22.51 28.03 -17.40
N ARG A 234 22.61 27.77 -16.09
CA ARG A 234 23.70 28.27 -15.25
C ARG A 234 25.09 27.81 -15.70
N TRP A 235 25.22 26.55 -16.14
CA TRP A 235 26.46 26.02 -16.70
C TRP A 235 26.87 26.74 -17.98
N ARG A 236 25.92 27.08 -18.86
CA ARG A 236 26.20 27.85 -20.08
C ARG A 236 26.69 29.26 -19.75
N GLU A 237 26.05 29.92 -18.80
CA GLU A 237 26.46 31.25 -18.31
C GLU A 237 27.89 31.21 -17.76
N LEU A 238 28.21 30.23 -16.90
CA LEU A 238 29.54 30.06 -16.33
C LEU A 238 30.60 29.67 -17.38
N SER A 239 30.25 28.84 -18.37
CA SER A 239 31.18 28.48 -19.44
C SER A 239 31.47 29.65 -20.38
N GLY A 240 30.49 30.53 -20.63
CA GLY A 240 30.68 31.74 -21.41
C GLY A 240 31.65 32.71 -20.73
N ILE A 241 31.59 32.80 -19.40
CA ILE A 241 32.51 33.60 -18.57
C ILE A 241 33.95 33.06 -18.60
N LEU A 242 34.15 31.76 -18.84
CA LEU A 242 35.49 31.15 -18.90
C LEU A 242 36.14 31.21 -20.30
N THR A 243 35.41 31.67 -21.32
CA THR A 243 35.89 31.78 -22.71
C THR A 243 36.25 33.20 -23.17
N GLU A 244 36.09 34.20 -22.29
CA GLU A 244 36.63 35.56 -22.45
C GLU A 244 37.92 35.74 -21.63
#